data_AF-A0A520ZY27-F1
#
_entry.id   AF-A0A520ZY27-F1
#
_cell.length_a   1.000
_cell.length_b   1.000
_cell.length_c   1.000
_cell.angle_alpha   90.00
_cell.angle_beta   90.00
_cell.angle_gamma   90.00
#
_symmetry.space_group_name_H-M   'P 1'
#
loop_
_entity.id
_entity.type
_entity.pdbx_description
1 polymer ?
#
loop_
_entity_poly.entity_id
_entity_poly.type
_entity_poly.pdbx_seq_one_letter_code
_entity_poly.pdbx_strand_id
1 'polypeptide(L)'
;MSFDEVMIQNFLERLCQMSDGDVSKEVSMYEIGGSMGLDRPEAGALAEELIIDGYAELKNLTGGISITPAGLRLLNLDTGGHGEGQGEDQFVLGDGEAVTPEGVEAIEGLVEEIRKAVGEGRFTYSQVEELVIDLKTLQIQLLSSRPKTNIVREVLRSLATPLEGKPETERLKNTIIKMIG
;
A
#
# COMPACT_ATOMS: atom_id res chain seq x y z
N MET A 1 6.59 15.93 -17.80
CA MET A 1 5.55 16.93 -17.47
C MET A 1 5.19 16.70 -16.01
N SER A 2 4.71 17.71 -15.30
CA SER A 2 4.11 17.50 -13.97
C SER A 2 2.64 17.76 -14.16
N PHE A 3 1.79 16.76 -13.92
CA PHE A 3 0.36 17.00 -13.82
C PHE A 3 0.05 17.58 -12.44
N ASP A 4 -0.96 18.43 -12.37
CA ASP A 4 -1.42 18.99 -11.11
C ASP A 4 -2.19 17.92 -10.34
N GLU A 5 -2.13 17.94 -9.01
CA GLU A 5 -2.73 16.94 -8.11
C GLU A 5 -4.24 16.72 -8.39
N VAL A 6 -4.94 17.79 -8.76
CA VAL A 6 -6.36 17.77 -9.16
C VAL A 6 -6.61 16.93 -10.42
N MET A 7 -5.68 16.95 -11.39
CA MET A 7 -5.83 16.12 -12.59
C MET A 7 -5.60 14.64 -12.31
N ILE A 8 -4.63 14.32 -11.45
CA ILE A 8 -4.33 12.96 -11.02
C ILE A 8 -5.53 12.36 -10.29
N GLN A 9 -6.12 13.11 -9.36
CA GLN A 9 -7.31 12.71 -8.61
C GLN A 9 -8.52 12.47 -9.52
N ASN A 10 -8.82 13.41 -10.44
CA ASN A 10 -9.93 13.26 -11.38
C ASN A 10 -9.78 12.03 -12.29
N PHE A 11 -8.56 11.72 -12.71
CA PHE A 11 -8.30 10.53 -13.53
C PHE A 11 -8.54 9.24 -12.74
N LEU A 12 -8.08 9.20 -11.48
CA LEU A 12 -8.30 8.06 -10.60
C LEU A 12 -9.78 7.87 -10.26
N GLU A 13 -10.52 8.95 -10.00
CA GLU A 13 -11.98 8.91 -9.81
C GLU A 13 -12.68 8.33 -11.03
N ARG A 14 -12.25 8.75 -12.22
CA ARG A 14 -12.85 8.28 -13.48
C ARG A 14 -12.56 6.81 -13.72
N LEU A 15 -11.34 6.36 -13.43
CA LEU A 15 -10.97 4.95 -13.44
C LEU A 15 -11.87 4.14 -12.50
N CYS A 16 -12.06 4.60 -11.25
CA CYS A 16 -12.94 3.96 -10.27
C CYS A 16 -14.40 3.88 -10.74
N GLN A 17 -14.93 4.97 -11.28
CA GLN A 17 -16.30 5.02 -11.82
C GLN A 17 -16.48 4.04 -12.98
N MET A 18 -15.52 3.98 -13.90
CA MET A 18 -15.59 3.08 -15.06
C MET A 18 -15.35 1.62 -14.67
N SER A 19 -14.61 1.37 -13.59
CA SER A 19 -14.41 0.03 -13.03
C SER A 19 -15.51 -0.40 -12.05
N ASP A 20 -16.49 0.45 -11.74
CA ASP A 20 -17.46 0.23 -10.65
C ASP A 20 -16.77 -0.10 -9.29
N GLY A 21 -15.54 0.38 -9.09
CA GLY A 21 -14.69 0.03 -7.95
C GLY A 21 -14.11 -1.39 -7.98
N ASP A 22 -14.34 -2.18 -9.03
CA ASP A 22 -13.80 -3.53 -9.17
C ASP A 22 -12.33 -3.48 -9.64
N VAL A 23 -11.42 -3.94 -8.78
CA VAL A 23 -9.97 -4.02 -9.03
C VAL A 23 -9.59 -5.04 -10.10
N SER A 24 -10.50 -5.95 -10.46
CA SER A 24 -10.31 -6.93 -11.52
C SER A 24 -10.75 -6.42 -12.88
N LYS A 25 -11.50 -5.31 -12.93
CA LYS A 25 -12.06 -4.75 -14.16
C LYS A 25 -11.02 -3.88 -14.87
N GLU A 26 -10.79 -4.22 -16.12
CA GLU A 26 -9.89 -3.47 -17.01
C GLU A 26 -10.65 -2.32 -17.69
N VAL A 27 -10.02 -1.14 -17.72
CA VAL A 27 -10.50 0.07 -18.39
C VAL A 27 -9.38 0.64 -19.26
N SER A 28 -9.72 1.16 -20.44
CA SER A 28 -8.74 1.80 -21.32
C SER A 28 -8.33 3.18 -20.79
N MET A 29 -7.03 3.40 -20.58
CA MET A 29 -6.48 4.69 -20.15
C MET A 29 -6.78 5.82 -21.15
N TYR A 30 -6.90 5.50 -22.43
CA TYR A 30 -7.24 6.46 -23.48
C TYR A 30 -8.72 6.83 -23.48
N GLU A 31 -9.61 5.93 -23.05
CA GLU A 31 -11.04 6.25 -22.89
C GLU A 31 -11.26 7.14 -21.67
N ILE A 32 -10.53 6.88 -20.59
CA ILE A 32 -10.52 7.73 -19.40
C ILE A 32 -10.06 9.14 -19.77
N GLY A 33 -8.85 9.26 -20.35
CA GLY A 33 -8.31 10.55 -20.78
C GLY A 33 -9.19 11.26 -21.80
N GLY A 34 -9.75 10.54 -22.76
CA GLY A 34 -10.70 11.10 -23.73
C GLY A 34 -11.96 11.67 -23.08
N SER A 35 -12.44 11.05 -21.99
CA SER A 35 -13.57 11.60 -21.21
C SER A 35 -13.22 12.87 -20.43
N MET A 36 -11.92 13.12 -20.21
CA MET A 36 -11.38 14.33 -19.58
C MET A 36 -10.91 15.37 -20.61
N GLY A 37 -11.03 15.09 -21.91
CA GLY A 37 -10.55 15.96 -22.98
C GLY A 37 -9.03 15.91 -23.22
N LEU A 38 -8.35 14.91 -22.66
CA LEU A 38 -6.90 14.70 -22.83
C LEU A 38 -6.61 13.98 -24.15
N ASP A 39 -5.45 14.28 -24.73
CA ASP A 39 -4.94 13.52 -25.85
C ASP A 39 -4.29 12.18 -25.40
N ARG A 40 -3.92 11.33 -26.36
CA ARG A 40 -3.35 10.01 -26.05
C ARG A 40 -2.02 10.09 -25.28
N PRO A 41 -1.05 10.93 -25.68
CA PRO A 41 0.16 11.15 -24.89
C PRO A 41 -0.10 11.61 -23.45
N GLU A 42 -0.99 12.59 -23.25
CA GLU A 42 -1.34 13.13 -21.94
C GLU A 42 -2.00 12.07 -21.05
N ALA A 43 -2.98 11.33 -21.60
CA ALA A 43 -3.65 10.26 -20.90
C ALA A 43 -2.69 9.12 -20.51
N GLY A 44 -1.74 8.80 -21.39
CA GLY A 44 -0.72 7.79 -21.13
C GLY A 44 0.22 8.21 -20.00
N ALA A 45 0.73 9.43 -20.05
CA ALA A 45 1.64 9.94 -19.02
C ALA A 45 0.98 10.03 -17.64
N LEU A 46 -0.30 10.43 -17.58
CA LEU A 46 -1.04 10.51 -16.32
C LEU A 46 -1.33 9.10 -15.76
N ALA A 47 -1.71 8.15 -16.62
CA ALA A 47 -1.86 6.76 -16.21
C ALA A 47 -0.54 6.15 -15.70
N GLU A 48 0.60 6.48 -16.34
CA GLU A 48 1.92 6.07 -15.89
C GLU A 48 2.25 6.61 -14.50
N GLU A 49 1.93 7.87 -14.19
CA GLU A 49 2.11 8.42 -12.83
C GLU A 49 1.29 7.64 -11.79
N LEU A 50 0.02 7.37 -12.05
CA LEU A 50 -0.82 6.56 -11.16
C LEU A 50 -0.30 5.12 -10.98
N ILE A 51 0.34 4.56 -12.01
CA ILE A 51 0.97 3.24 -11.94
C ILE A 51 2.25 3.27 -11.10
N ILE A 52 3.09 4.30 -11.29
CA ILE A 52 4.33 4.50 -10.53
C ILE A 52 4.02 4.66 -9.04
N ASP A 53 2.96 5.42 -8.72
CA ASP A 53 2.50 5.65 -7.35
C ASP A 53 1.68 4.47 -6.78
N GLY A 54 1.38 3.46 -7.59
CA GLY A 54 0.71 2.22 -7.17
C GLY A 54 -0.81 2.33 -7.02
N TYR A 55 -1.43 3.42 -7.50
CA TYR A 55 -2.89 3.63 -7.46
C TYR A 55 -3.63 2.97 -8.64
N ALA A 56 -2.93 2.68 -9.72
CA ALA A 56 -3.41 1.92 -10.87
C ALA A 56 -2.41 0.83 -11.27
N GLU A 57 -2.86 -0.18 -12.00
CA GLU A 57 -1.99 -1.25 -12.54
C GLU A 57 -2.24 -1.43 -14.04
N LEU A 58 -1.16 -1.60 -14.81
CA LEU A 58 -1.24 -1.95 -16.23
C LEU A 58 -1.64 -3.42 -16.42
N LYS A 59 -2.74 -3.67 -17.12
CA LYS A 59 -3.22 -5.02 -17.45
C LYS A 59 -2.76 -5.50 -18.82
N ASN A 60 -2.56 -4.59 -19.77
CA ASN A 60 -2.06 -4.95 -21.10
C ASN A 60 -1.29 -3.83 -21.78
N LEU A 61 -0.55 -4.18 -22.83
CA LEU A 61 0.29 -3.25 -23.61
C LEU A 61 -0.51 -2.36 -24.56
N THR A 62 -1.84 -2.52 -24.64
CA THR A 62 -2.73 -1.66 -25.43
C THR A 62 -3.34 -0.51 -24.63
N GLY A 63 -2.94 -0.36 -23.35
CA GLY A 63 -3.39 0.72 -22.48
C GLY A 63 -4.55 0.37 -21.55
N GLY A 64 -4.83 -0.93 -21.36
CA GLY A 64 -5.77 -1.39 -20.34
C GLY A 64 -5.15 -1.29 -18.96
N ILE A 65 -5.84 -0.62 -18.04
CA ILE A 65 -5.44 -0.42 -16.65
C ILE A 65 -6.58 -0.82 -15.70
N SER A 66 -6.27 -1.15 -14.45
CA SER A 66 -7.27 -1.29 -13.39
C SER A 66 -6.91 -0.40 -12.20
N ILE A 67 -7.92 -0.05 -11.40
CA ILE A 67 -7.68 0.57 -10.10
C ILE A 67 -7.07 -0.44 -9.13
N THR A 68 -6.15 0.01 -8.27
CA THR A 68 -5.65 -0.82 -7.16
C THR A 68 -6.45 -0.54 -5.88
N PRO A 69 -6.36 -1.41 -4.88
CA PRO A 69 -6.89 -1.14 -3.55
C PRO A 69 -6.34 0.16 -2.93
N ALA A 70 -5.06 0.49 -3.16
CA ALA A 70 -4.49 1.76 -2.74
C ALA A 70 -5.18 2.97 -3.41
N GLY A 71 -5.46 2.87 -4.71
CA GLY A 71 -6.21 3.88 -5.44
C GLY A 71 -7.64 4.07 -4.93
N LEU A 72 -8.34 2.98 -4.61
CA LEU A 72 -9.68 3.03 -4.00
C LEU A 72 -9.66 3.74 -2.64
N ARG A 73 -8.65 3.47 -1.81
CA ARG A 73 -8.50 4.13 -0.51
C ARG A 73 -8.28 5.62 -0.66
N LEU A 74 -7.42 6.05 -1.58
CA LEU A 74 -7.16 7.47 -1.81
C LEU A 74 -8.46 8.23 -2.10
N LEU A 75 -9.34 7.67 -2.94
CA LEU A 75 -10.65 8.26 -3.24
C LEU A 75 -11.62 8.30 -2.05
N ASN A 76 -11.57 7.27 -1.20
CA ASN A 76 -12.42 7.16 -0.01
C ASN A 76 -11.93 8.04 1.16
N LEU A 77 -10.63 8.33 1.24
CA LEU A 77 -10.03 9.20 2.26
C LEU A 77 -10.35 10.69 2.02
N ASP A 78 -10.52 11.11 0.76
CA ASP A 78 -10.79 12.51 0.42
C ASP A 78 -12.29 12.89 0.40
N THR A 79 -13.21 11.92 0.37
CA THR A 79 -14.66 12.20 0.21
C THR A 79 -15.44 12.33 1.51
N GLY A 80 -14.88 12.03 2.69
CA GLY A 80 -15.64 12.28 3.91
C GLY A 80 -15.06 11.72 5.19
N GLY A 81 -14.57 12.64 6.01
CA GLY A 81 -14.59 12.50 7.46
C GLY A 81 -13.37 11.80 8.03
N HIS A 82 -12.75 12.50 8.98
CA HIS A 82 -12.01 11.89 10.07
C HIS A 82 -12.86 10.79 10.72
N GLY A 83 -12.71 9.57 10.24
CA GLY A 83 -13.21 8.36 10.87
C GLY A 83 -12.25 7.94 11.96
N GLU A 84 -12.42 8.53 13.14
CA GLU A 84 -11.89 7.98 14.38
C GLU A 84 -12.35 6.51 14.53
N GLY A 85 -11.36 5.62 14.62
CA GLY A 85 -11.39 4.31 15.26
C GLY A 85 -12.58 3.40 14.98
N GLN A 86 -12.39 2.38 14.14
CA GLN A 86 -13.13 1.11 14.29
C GLN A 86 -12.26 -0.10 13.95
N GLY A 87 -12.14 -1.00 14.93
CA GLY A 87 -11.89 -2.41 14.71
C GLY A 87 -10.43 -2.84 14.81
N GLU A 88 -10.08 -3.47 15.94
CA GLU A 88 -9.02 -4.49 15.98
C GLU A 88 -9.43 -5.69 15.11
N ASP A 89 -9.56 -5.49 13.79
CA ASP A 89 -9.70 -6.61 12.87
C ASP A 89 -8.30 -7.18 12.65
N GLN A 90 -8.06 -8.27 13.38
CA GLN A 90 -6.75 -8.91 13.52
C GLN A 90 -6.42 -9.63 12.21
N PHE A 91 -5.73 -8.94 11.31
CA PHE A 91 -5.29 -9.50 10.03
C PHE A 91 -4.21 -10.59 10.24
N VAL A 92 -4.38 -11.74 9.60
CA VAL A 92 -3.44 -12.86 9.59
C VAL A 92 -2.97 -13.11 8.16
N LEU A 93 -1.66 -13.26 7.96
CA LEU A 93 -1.09 -13.62 6.68
C LEU A 93 -1.46 -15.07 6.33
N GLY A 94 -2.31 -15.23 5.31
CA GLY A 94 -2.63 -16.55 4.78
C GLY A 94 -1.43 -17.29 4.18
N ASP A 95 -1.62 -18.56 3.82
CA ASP A 95 -0.57 -19.40 3.22
C ASP A 95 -0.38 -19.21 1.70
N GLY A 96 -1.07 -18.23 1.11
CA GLY A 96 -0.96 -17.90 -0.31
C GLY A 96 0.45 -17.44 -0.68
N GLU A 97 0.83 -17.62 -1.96
CA GLU A 97 2.14 -17.21 -2.47
C GLU A 97 2.36 -15.68 -2.42
N ALA A 98 1.27 -14.91 -2.57
CA ALA A 98 1.28 -13.46 -2.52
C ALA A 98 0.38 -12.92 -1.40
N VAL A 99 0.81 -11.81 -0.79
CA VAL A 99 0.05 -11.09 0.23
C VAL A 99 -1.18 -10.46 -0.43
N THR A 100 -2.33 -10.59 0.23
CA THR A 100 -3.56 -9.96 -0.28
C THR A 100 -3.48 -8.45 -0.10
N PRO A 101 -4.26 -7.66 -0.85
CA PRO A 101 -4.21 -6.21 -0.72
C PRO A 101 -4.58 -5.68 0.67
N GLU A 102 -5.49 -6.36 1.38
CA GLU A 102 -5.83 -6.06 2.77
C GLU A 102 -4.63 -6.31 3.68
N GLY A 103 -3.85 -7.35 3.37
CA GLY A 103 -2.60 -7.64 4.08
C GLY A 103 -1.51 -6.61 3.84
N VAL A 104 -1.38 -6.13 2.61
CA VAL A 104 -0.45 -5.04 2.29
C VAL A 104 -0.78 -3.82 3.14
N GLU A 105 -2.05 -3.42 3.18
CA GLU A 105 -2.50 -2.28 3.98
C GLU A 105 -2.26 -2.47 5.48
N ALA A 106 -2.58 -3.65 6.02
CA ALA A 106 -2.34 -3.98 7.42
C ALA A 106 -0.85 -3.91 7.77
N ILE A 107 0.02 -4.35 6.86
CA ILE A 107 1.48 -4.29 7.05
C ILE A 107 1.98 -2.85 6.93
N GLU A 108 1.49 -2.05 6.00
CA GLU A 108 1.86 -0.63 5.87
C GLU A 108 1.51 0.16 7.12
N GLY A 109 0.31 -0.05 7.69
CA GLY A 109 -0.08 0.53 8.96
C GLY A 109 0.85 0.11 10.10
N LEU A 110 1.19 -1.18 10.17
CA LEU A 110 2.14 -1.70 11.16
C LEU A 110 3.54 -1.11 11.01
N VAL A 111 4.02 -0.90 9.78
CA VAL A 111 5.33 -0.27 9.50
C VAL A 111 5.38 1.16 10.06
N GLU A 112 4.31 1.93 9.88
CA GLU A 112 4.24 3.30 10.42
C GLU A 112 4.16 3.30 11.95
N GLU A 113 3.43 2.36 12.56
CA GLU A 113 3.43 2.21 14.02
C GLU A 113 4.83 1.84 14.56
N ILE A 114 5.55 0.92 13.90
CA ILE A 114 6.92 0.55 14.30
C ILE A 114 7.87 1.74 14.15
N ARG A 115 7.79 2.50 13.04
CA ARG A 115 8.62 3.71 12.83
C ARG A 115 8.42 4.72 13.95
N LYS A 116 7.17 4.98 14.33
CA LYS A 116 6.85 5.87 15.44
C LYS A 116 7.44 5.36 16.76
N ALA A 117 7.28 4.06 17.05
CA ALA A 117 7.85 3.45 18.24
C ALA A 117 9.39 3.52 18.26
N VAL A 118 10.06 3.37 17.11
CA VAL A 118 11.52 3.54 17.00
C VAL A 118 11.95 4.97 17.28
N GLY A 119 11.19 5.97 16.81
CA GLY A 119 11.48 7.38 17.07
C GLY A 119 11.24 7.83 18.51
N GLU A 120 10.27 7.24 19.19
CA GLU A 120 9.88 7.59 20.57
C GLU A 120 10.56 6.69 21.63
N GLY A 121 10.99 5.49 21.23
CA GLY A 121 11.49 4.46 22.12
C GLY A 121 12.98 4.55 22.44
N ARG A 122 13.39 3.86 23.52
CA ARG A 122 14.80 3.78 23.93
C ARG A 122 15.48 2.59 23.26
N PHE A 123 15.89 2.74 22.00
CA PHE A 123 16.68 1.75 21.27
C PHE A 123 18.17 2.09 21.28
N THR A 124 19.03 1.07 21.27
CA THR A 124 20.45 1.28 21.00
C THR A 124 20.65 1.62 19.52
N TYR A 125 21.75 2.29 19.17
CA TYR A 125 22.06 2.59 17.77
C TYR A 125 22.06 1.34 16.87
N SER A 126 22.64 0.23 17.35
CA SER A 126 22.67 -1.04 16.62
C SER A 126 21.26 -1.62 16.41
N GLN A 127 20.37 -1.52 17.41
CA GLN A 127 18.99 -1.98 17.28
C GLN A 127 18.20 -1.11 16.30
N VAL A 128 18.43 0.22 16.30
CA VAL A 128 17.79 1.12 15.33
C VAL A 128 18.27 0.80 13.92
N GLU A 129 19.57 0.59 13.72
CA GLU A 129 20.13 0.25 12.41
C GLU A 129 19.52 -1.03 11.85
N GLU A 130 19.48 -2.10 12.66
CA GLU A 130 18.85 -3.37 12.31
C GLU A 130 17.37 -3.20 11.95
N LEU A 131 16.59 -2.53 12.80
CA LEU A 131 15.16 -2.25 12.55
C LEU A 131 14.95 -1.45 11.26
N VAL A 132 15.77 -0.44 10.99
CA VAL A 132 15.66 0.37 9.77
C VAL A 132 15.94 -0.46 8.52
N ILE A 133 16.91 -1.36 8.56
CA ILE A 133 17.20 -2.26 7.43
C ILE A 133 16.04 -3.22 7.18
N ASP A 134 15.50 -3.83 8.23
CA ASP A 134 14.38 -4.76 8.10
C ASP A 134 13.11 -4.05 7.61
N LEU A 135 12.80 -2.86 8.14
CA LEU A 135 11.67 -2.04 7.68
C LEU A 135 11.81 -1.68 6.20
N LYS A 136 13.00 -1.26 5.75
CA LYS A 136 13.24 -0.98 4.32
C LYS A 136 13.09 -2.23 3.46
N THR A 137 13.57 -3.36 3.95
CA THR A 137 13.43 -4.65 3.25
C THR A 137 11.95 -5.01 3.07
N LEU A 138 11.15 -4.84 4.12
CA LEU A 138 9.71 -5.06 4.08
C LEU A 138 9.02 -4.14 3.07
N GLN A 139 9.30 -2.84 3.14
CA GLN A 139 8.73 -1.85 2.23
C GLN A 139 9.06 -2.15 0.75
N ILE A 140 10.29 -2.55 0.46
CA ILE A 140 10.68 -2.96 -0.90
C ILE A 140 9.85 -4.16 -1.39
N GLN A 141 9.53 -5.13 -0.51
CA GLN A 141 8.66 -6.25 -0.89
C GLN A 141 7.24 -5.81 -1.21
N LEU A 142 6.71 -4.82 -0.47
CA LEU A 142 5.36 -4.29 -0.68
C LEU A 142 5.22 -3.50 -1.99
N LEU A 143 6.33 -2.96 -2.52
CA LEU A 143 6.35 -2.34 -3.86
C LEU A 143 6.20 -3.36 -5.01
N SER A 144 6.30 -4.66 -4.74
CA SER A 144 6.08 -5.68 -5.76
C SER A 144 4.59 -5.80 -6.11
N SER A 145 4.25 -5.98 -7.39
CA SER A 145 2.88 -6.33 -7.81
C SER A 145 2.37 -7.66 -7.23
N ARG A 146 3.28 -8.50 -6.72
CA ARG A 146 2.98 -9.75 -6.00
C ARG A 146 3.92 -9.90 -4.80
N PRO A 147 3.69 -9.15 -3.69
CA PRO A 147 4.53 -9.23 -2.49
C PRO A 147 4.52 -10.66 -1.96
N LYS A 148 5.70 -11.27 -1.82
CA LYS A 148 5.78 -12.70 -1.50
C LYS A 148 5.51 -12.91 -0.01
N THR A 149 4.46 -13.65 0.30
CA THR A 149 4.00 -13.85 1.67
C THR A 149 5.10 -14.44 2.56
N ASN A 150 5.87 -15.41 2.05
CA ASN A 150 6.94 -16.03 2.80
C ASN A 150 8.08 -15.05 3.15
N ILE A 151 8.46 -14.16 2.23
CA ILE A 151 9.48 -13.15 2.49
C ILE A 151 8.95 -12.12 3.50
N VAL A 152 7.74 -11.62 3.27
CA VAL A 152 7.08 -10.68 4.18
C VAL A 152 6.98 -11.26 5.60
N ARG A 153 6.55 -12.52 5.72
CA ARG A 153 6.46 -13.24 6.99
C ARG A 153 7.81 -13.36 7.70
N GLU A 154 8.88 -13.65 6.96
CA GLU A 154 10.22 -13.78 7.54
C GLU A 154 10.77 -12.43 8.01
N VAL A 155 10.57 -11.37 7.23
CA VAL A 155 10.98 -10.01 7.64
C VAL A 155 10.19 -9.53 8.86
N LEU A 156 8.89 -9.79 8.91
CA LEU A 156 8.07 -9.52 10.10
C LEU A 156 8.57 -10.29 11.31
N ARG A 157 8.94 -11.56 11.15
CA ARG A 157 9.56 -12.37 12.22
C ARG A 157 10.89 -11.76 12.70
N SER A 158 11.72 -11.27 11.78
CA SER A 158 12.96 -10.55 12.11
C SER A 158 12.67 -9.31 12.96
N LEU A 159 11.72 -8.47 12.50
CA LEU A 159 11.28 -7.25 13.18
C LEU A 159 10.72 -7.47 14.60
N ALA A 160 10.18 -8.66 14.90
CA ALA A 160 9.69 -8.96 16.25
C ALA A 160 10.82 -9.05 17.29
N THR A 161 12.04 -9.41 16.87
CA THR A 161 13.15 -9.72 17.78
C THR A 161 13.66 -8.46 18.50
N PRO A 162 13.96 -7.33 17.83
CA PRO A 162 14.42 -6.11 18.51
C PRO A 162 13.33 -5.41 19.34
N LEU A 163 12.06 -5.77 19.14
CA LEU A 163 10.90 -5.24 19.87
C LEU A 163 10.62 -6.00 21.17
N GLU A 164 11.34 -7.08 21.46
CA GLU A 164 11.15 -7.89 22.65
C GLU A 164 11.65 -7.19 23.93
N GLY A 165 10.88 -7.32 25.01
CA GLY A 165 11.33 -6.93 26.35
C GLY A 165 11.15 -5.44 26.68
N LYS A 166 10.42 -4.69 25.86
CA LYS A 166 10.07 -3.28 26.11
C LYS A 166 8.55 -3.12 26.20
N PRO A 167 7.99 -2.62 27.32
CA PRO A 167 6.55 -2.48 27.51
C PRO A 167 5.85 -1.69 26.39
N GLU A 168 6.49 -0.63 25.91
CA GLU A 168 6.01 0.21 24.82
C GLU A 168 5.85 -0.51 23.47
N THR A 169 6.60 -1.60 23.23
CA THR A 169 6.59 -2.33 21.95
C THR A 169 6.00 -3.73 22.04
N GLU A 170 5.62 -4.20 23.23
CA GLU A 170 4.94 -5.49 23.42
C GLU A 170 3.64 -5.58 22.62
N ARG A 171 2.90 -4.47 22.49
CA ARG A 171 1.71 -4.42 21.62
C ARG A 171 2.07 -4.73 20.16
N LEU A 172 3.11 -4.08 19.63
CA LEU A 172 3.58 -4.25 18.25
C LEU A 172 4.11 -5.67 18.00
N LYS A 173 4.90 -6.19 18.93
CA LYS A 173 5.37 -7.58 18.89
C LYS A 173 4.20 -8.56 18.83
N ASN A 174 3.20 -8.39 19.68
CA ASN A 174 2.02 -9.26 19.68
C ASN A 174 1.21 -9.15 18.38
N THR A 175 1.08 -7.95 17.81
CA THR A 175 0.47 -7.76 16.48
C THR A 175 1.26 -8.52 15.41
N ILE A 176 2.59 -8.39 15.39
CA ILE A 176 3.45 -9.11 14.45
C ILE A 176 3.28 -10.62 14.59
N ILE A 177 3.37 -11.16 15.81
CA ILE A 177 3.26 -12.60 16.08
C ILE A 177 1.91 -13.16 15.62
N LYS A 178 0.83 -12.42 15.85
CA LYS A 178 -0.51 -12.81 15.38
C LYS A 178 -0.61 -12.75 13.85
N MET A 179 -0.03 -11.73 13.23
CA MET A 179 -0.06 -11.57 11.78
C MET A 179 0.72 -12.66 11.05
N ILE A 180 1.81 -13.16 11.61
CA ILE A 180 2.60 -14.27 11.06
C ILE A 180 2.09 -15.67 11.46
N GLY A 181 1.04 -15.72 12.29
CA GLY A 181 0.53 -16.90 12.99
C GLY A 181 0.28 -18.11 12.09
#